data_AF-A0A920QJK4-F1
#
_entry.id   AF-A0A920QJK4-F1
#
_cell.length_a   1.000
_cell.length_b   1.000
_cell.length_c   1.000
_cell.angle_alpha   90.00
_cell.angle_beta   90.00
_cell.angle_gamma   90.00
#
_symmetry.space_group_name_H-M   'P 1'
#
loop_
_entity.id
_entity.type
_entity.pdbx_description
1 polymer ?
#
loop_
_entity_poly.entity_id
_entity_poly.type
_entity_poly.pdbx_seq_one_letter_code
_entity_poly.pdbx_strand_id
1 'polypeptide(L)'
;MIPGSTKEGADWVGCCGYYTGTFKKAWLDIPPTGHQVVMRFHEFYCFEENRVTEVQAFWDIPEVMMQAGAWPMALALGGSGMFPVLPRKMELYRGRMKN
;
A
#
# COMPACT_ATOMS: atom_id res chain seq x y z
N MET A 1 -6.62 5.03 -6.63
CA MET A 1 -6.26 4.19 -7.79
C MET A 1 -5.71 5.07 -8.90
N ILE A 2 -4.62 4.65 -9.51
CA ILE A 2 -3.92 5.36 -10.58
C ILE A 2 -3.79 4.37 -11.76
N PRO A 3 -4.45 4.64 -12.90
CA PRO A 3 -4.24 3.85 -14.11
C PRO A 3 -2.91 4.24 -14.77
N GLY A 4 -2.27 3.28 -15.44
CA GLY A 4 -1.09 3.49 -16.27
C GLY A 4 -0.91 2.35 -17.26
N SER A 5 -0.49 2.67 -18.48
CA SER A 5 -0.18 1.68 -19.52
C SER A 5 1.32 1.58 -19.72
N THR A 6 1.86 0.37 -19.89
CA THR A 6 3.28 0.18 -20.19
C THR A 6 3.55 0.39 -21.69
N LYS A 7 4.82 0.47 -22.09
CA LYS A 7 5.20 0.62 -23.51
C LYS A 7 4.87 -0.64 -24.32
N GLU A 8 4.79 -1.76 -23.64
CA GLU A 8 4.47 -3.08 -24.16
C GLU A 8 2.95 -3.28 -24.37
N GLY A 9 2.12 -2.28 -24.01
CA GLY A 9 0.67 -2.30 -24.21
C GLY A 9 -0.13 -2.93 -23.07
N ALA A 10 0.51 -3.22 -21.93
CA ALA A 10 -0.19 -3.76 -20.76
C ALA A 10 -0.85 -2.64 -19.95
N ASP A 11 -2.10 -2.85 -19.54
CA ASP A 11 -2.86 -1.89 -18.72
C ASP A 11 -2.73 -2.24 -17.24
N TRP A 12 -2.27 -1.28 -16.43
CA TRP A 12 -2.09 -1.45 -15.00
C TRP A 12 -2.93 -0.47 -14.21
N VAL A 13 -3.44 -0.92 -13.06
CA VAL A 13 -4.07 -0.06 -12.07
C VAL A 13 -3.35 -0.24 -10.74
N GLY A 14 -2.69 0.83 -10.29
CA GLY A 14 -2.07 0.90 -8.98
C GLY A 14 -3.05 1.41 -7.93
N CYS A 15 -3.09 0.77 -6.77
CA CYS A 15 -3.79 1.20 -5.57
C CYS A 15 -2.82 1.22 -4.39
N CYS A 16 -2.97 2.19 -3.51
CA CYS A 16 -2.26 2.22 -2.24
C CYS A 16 -3.19 2.70 -1.14
N GLY A 17 -2.92 2.27 0.08
CA GLY A 17 -3.75 2.62 1.21
C GLY A 17 -3.39 1.83 2.46
N TYR A 18 -4.39 1.67 3.31
CA TYR A 18 -4.26 1.04 4.61
C TYR A 18 -5.34 -0.02 4.78
N TYR A 19 -4.95 -1.24 5.11
CA TYR A 19 -5.84 -2.20 5.75
C TYR A 19 -5.96 -1.84 7.22
N THR A 20 -7.18 -1.74 7.72
CA THR A 20 -7.43 -1.49 9.14
C THR A 20 -8.39 -2.54 9.66
N GLY A 21 -8.16 -3.00 10.88
CA GLY A 21 -9.00 -4.03 11.48
C GLY A 21 -8.62 -4.31 12.92
N THR A 22 -9.35 -5.22 13.57
CA THR A 22 -9.00 -5.69 14.92
C THR A 22 -8.14 -6.94 14.81
N PHE A 23 -6.97 -6.95 15.44
CA PHE A 23 -6.07 -8.09 15.38
C PHE A 23 -6.48 -9.19 16.38
N LYS A 24 -7.49 -9.98 16.02
CA LYS A 24 -8.17 -10.95 16.92
C LYS A 24 -7.53 -12.33 16.96
N LYS A 25 -6.81 -12.74 15.92
CA LYS A 25 -6.20 -14.07 15.79
C LYS A 25 -4.79 -13.91 15.27
N ALA A 26 -3.90 -14.82 15.66
CA ALA A 26 -2.53 -14.86 15.14
C ALA A 26 -2.55 -14.93 13.60
N TRP A 27 -1.63 -14.20 12.98
CA TRP A 27 -1.48 -14.14 11.53
C TRP A 27 0.01 -14.17 11.20
N LEU A 28 0.44 -15.10 10.34
CA LEU A 28 1.87 -15.31 10.01
C LEU A 28 2.75 -15.47 11.26
N ASP A 29 2.26 -16.21 12.26
CA ASP A 29 2.90 -16.41 13.57
C ASP A 29 3.11 -15.13 14.41
N ILE A 30 2.56 -13.99 13.97
CA ILE A 30 2.53 -12.76 14.75
C ILE A 30 1.41 -12.89 15.80
N PRO A 31 1.71 -12.70 17.10
CA PRO A 31 0.72 -12.84 18.16
C PRO A 31 -0.35 -11.73 18.05
N PRO A 32 -1.65 -12.07 18.28
CA PRO A 32 -2.70 -11.08 18.23
C PRO A 32 -2.60 -10.10 19.41
N THR A 33 -2.81 -8.81 19.15
CA THR A 33 -2.83 -7.78 20.21
C THR A 33 -4.21 -7.56 20.80
N GLY A 34 -5.29 -7.97 20.12
CA GLY A 34 -6.66 -7.66 20.51
C GLY A 34 -7.07 -6.21 20.26
N HIS A 35 -6.16 -5.36 19.79
CA HIS A 35 -6.39 -3.95 19.48
C HIS A 35 -6.54 -3.71 17.97
N GLN A 36 -6.81 -2.46 17.59
CA GLN A 36 -6.80 -2.06 16.19
C GLN A 36 -5.37 -2.16 15.63
N VAL A 37 -5.25 -2.72 14.43
CA VAL A 37 -4.02 -2.77 13.64
C VAL A 37 -4.24 -2.06 12.32
N VAL A 38 -3.20 -1.38 11.85
CA VAL A 38 -3.14 -0.73 10.55
C VAL A 38 -1.99 -1.34 9.74
N MET A 39 -2.20 -1.70 8.48
CA MET A 39 -1.15 -2.20 7.60
C MET A 39 -1.20 -1.47 6.26
N ARG A 40 -0.11 -0.81 5.88
CA ARG A 40 0.04 -0.20 4.55
C ARG A 40 0.13 -1.25 3.47
N PHE A 41 -0.48 -0.94 2.33
CA PHE A 41 -0.37 -1.74 1.12
C PHE A 41 -0.14 -0.89 -0.12
N HIS A 42 0.57 -1.48 -1.08
CA HIS A 42 0.67 -1.02 -2.46
C HIS A 42 0.41 -2.21 -3.38
N GLU A 43 -0.64 -2.14 -4.18
CA GLU A 43 -1.07 -3.21 -5.06
C GLU A 43 -1.19 -2.71 -6.49
N PHE A 44 -0.65 -3.45 -7.44
CA PHE A 44 -0.74 -3.18 -8.86
C PHE A 44 -1.43 -4.36 -9.53
N TYR A 45 -2.46 -4.06 -10.30
CA TYR A 45 -3.27 -5.04 -11.01
C TYR A 45 -3.06 -4.83 -12.51
N CYS A 46 -2.55 -5.85 -13.21
CA CYS A 46 -2.48 -5.87 -14.67
C CYS A 46 -3.80 -6.38 -15.24
N PHE A 47 -4.31 -5.72 -16.27
CA PHE A 47 -5.55 -6.06 -16.94
C PHE A 47 -5.30 -6.44 -18.39
N GLU A 48 -5.90 -7.55 -18.81
CA GLU A 48 -6.07 -7.94 -20.21
C GLU A 48 -7.50 -8.41 -20.42
N GLU A 49 -8.16 -7.96 -21.49
CA GLU A 49 -9.53 -8.37 -21.84
C GLU A 49 -10.55 -8.28 -20.67
N ASN A 50 -10.48 -7.20 -19.88
CA ASN A 50 -11.30 -6.97 -18.67
C ASN A 50 -11.10 -8.00 -17.54
N ARG A 51 -9.98 -8.74 -17.52
CA ARG A 51 -9.62 -9.65 -16.44
C ARG A 51 -8.28 -9.25 -15.84
N VAL A 52 -8.12 -9.49 -14.55
CA VAL A 52 -6.83 -9.32 -13.89
C VAL A 52 -5.96 -10.52 -14.25
N THR A 53 -4.86 -10.29 -14.95
CA THR A 53 -3.90 -11.33 -15.35
C THR A 53 -2.74 -11.44 -14.37
N GLU A 54 -2.35 -10.33 -13.74
CA GLU A 54 -1.24 -10.28 -12.80
C GLU A 54 -1.55 -9.34 -11.63
N VAL A 55 -1.09 -9.71 -10.44
CA VAL A 55 -1.14 -8.86 -9.25
C VAL A 55 0.24 -8.77 -8.64
N GLN A 56 0.74 -7.55 -8.47
CA GLN A 56 1.95 -7.26 -7.70
C GLN A 56 1.56 -6.52 -6.43
N ALA A 57 1.65 -7.21 -5.30
CA ALA A 57 1.24 -6.69 -3.99
C ALA A 57 2.43 -6.56 -3.05
N PHE A 58 2.58 -5.37 -2.46
CA PHE A 58 3.53 -5.08 -1.39
C PHE A 58 2.73 -4.76 -0.12
N TRP A 59 2.84 -5.66 0.87
CA TRP A 59 2.22 -5.49 2.18
C TRP A 59 3.29 -5.20 3.23
N ASP A 60 3.08 -4.18 4.05
CA ASP A 60 3.99 -3.80 5.13
C ASP A 60 3.77 -4.70 6.37
N ILE A 61 4.14 -5.98 6.25
CA ILE A 61 4.12 -6.94 7.36
C ILE A 61 4.99 -6.46 8.54
N PRO A 62 6.18 -5.84 8.34
CA PRO A 62 6.94 -5.22 9.40
C PRO A 62 6.14 -4.27 10.30
N GLU A 63 5.29 -3.41 9.73
CA GLU A 63 4.44 -2.50 10.47
C GLU A 63 3.47 -3.24 11.41
N VAL A 64 2.96 -4.41 10.99
CA VAL A 64 2.13 -5.28 11.83
C VAL A 64 2.96 -5.91 12.96
N MET A 65 4.16 -6.39 12.67
CA MET A 65 5.07 -6.96 13.68
C MET A 65 5.46 -5.94 14.74
N MET A 66 5.72 -4.69 14.35
CA MET A 66 6.02 -3.60 15.26
C MET A 66 4.84 -3.25 16.17
N GLN A 67 3.62 -3.15 15.61
CA GLN A 67 2.39 -2.95 16.40
C GLN A 67 2.10 -4.11 17.36
N ALA A 68 2.51 -5.33 17.00
CA ALA A 68 2.37 -6.52 17.83
C ALA A 68 3.50 -6.74 18.85
N GLY A 69 4.53 -5.89 18.86
CA GLY A 69 5.71 -6.08 19.71
C GLY A 69 6.53 -7.32 19.36
N ALA A 70 6.36 -7.86 18.14
CA ALA A 70 6.99 -9.08 17.66
C ALA A 70 8.13 -8.82 16.64
N TRP A 71 8.53 -7.55 16.50
CA TRP A 71 9.59 -7.15 15.57
C TRP A 71 10.95 -7.68 16.04
N PRO A 72 11.62 -8.55 15.27
CA PRO A 72 12.84 -9.23 15.73
C PRO A 72 14.11 -8.39 15.54
N MET A 73 14.03 -7.27 14.81
CA MET A 73 15.18 -6.41 14.51
C MET A 73 15.23 -5.20 15.45
N ALA A 74 16.33 -4.44 15.37
CA ALA A 74 16.48 -3.21 16.16
C ALA A 74 15.31 -2.24 15.92
N LEU A 75 14.99 -1.46 16.94
CA LEU A 75 13.98 -0.40 16.89
C LEU A 75 14.24 0.48 15.65
N ALA A 76 13.19 0.69 14.85
CA ALA A 76 13.27 1.56 13.70
C ALA A 76 13.62 2.99 14.15
N LEU A 77 14.62 3.60 13.51
CA LEU A 77 15.04 4.98 13.79
C LEU A 77 14.02 6.03 13.31
N GLY A 78 13.05 5.62 12.48
CA GLY A 78 11.94 6.45 12.00
C GLY A 78 10.60 6.00 12.60
N GLY A 79 9.70 6.96 12.86
CA GLY A 79 8.34 6.67 13.30
C GLY A 79 7.43 6.24 12.15
N SER A 80 6.60 5.22 12.37
CA SER A 80 5.52 4.84 11.47
C SER A 80 4.36 5.83 11.63
N GLY A 81 4.28 6.82 10.73
CA GLY A 81 3.17 7.77 10.66
C GLY A 81 2.16 7.39 9.58
N MET A 82 0.88 7.66 9.82
CA MET A 82 -0.14 7.58 8.78
C MET A 82 0.05 8.78 7.83
N PHE A 83 0.56 8.52 6.64
CA PHE A 83 0.61 9.52 5.58
C PHE A 83 -0.73 9.59 4.84
N PRO A 84 -1.31 10.79 4.65
CA PRO A 84 -2.53 10.91 3.87
C PRO A 84 -2.28 10.42 2.45
N VAL A 85 -3.20 9.60 1.93
CA VAL A 85 -3.26 9.33 0.49
C VAL A 85 -3.42 10.69 -0.19
N LEU A 86 -2.41 11.12 -0.93
CA LEU A 86 -2.45 12.43 -1.58
C LEU A 86 -3.66 12.46 -2.53
N PRO A 87 -4.60 13.40 -2.37
CA PRO A 87 -5.62 13.63 -3.39
C PRO A 87 -4.90 14.02 -4.68
N ARG A 88 -5.40 13.56 -5.84
CA ARG A 88 -4.85 13.90 -7.16
C ARG A 88 -4.61 15.40 -7.27
N LYS A 89 -3.34 15.82 -7.24
CA LYS A 89 -2.91 17.19 -7.58
C LYS A 89 -1.99 17.14 -8.80
N MET A 90 -2.52 16.65 -9.92
CA MET A 90 -1.82 16.61 -11.22
C MET A 90 -2.50 17.50 -12.29
N GLU A 91 -3.46 18.35 -11.92
CA GLU A 91 -4.08 19.31 -12.86
C GLU A 91 -3.48 20.72 -12.77
N LEU A 92 -2.64 21.01 -11.77
CA LEU A 92 -2.07 22.34 -11.55
C LEU A 92 -0.73 22.60 -12.28
N TYR A 93 -0.10 21.58 -12.88
CA TYR A 93 1.17 21.74 -13.62
C TYR A 93 1.02 21.81 -15.14
N ARG A 94 -0.19 21.57 -15.68
CA ARG A 94 -0.44 21.66 -17.14
C ARG A 94 -0.62 23.10 -17.64
N GLY A 95 -0.70 24.08 -16.72
CA GLY A 95 -0.92 25.50 -17.02
C GLY A 95 0.34 26.37 -17.11
N ARG A 96 1.56 25.81 -16.98
CA ARG A 96 2.80 26.63 -16.97
C ARG A 96 3.90 26.11 -17.90
N MET A 97 3.51 25.68 -19.10
CA MET A 97 4.39 25.40 -20.26
C MET A 97 3.79 26.03 -21.54
N LYS A 98 3.37 27.30 -21.42
CA LYS A 98 3.17 28.21 -22.56
C LYS A 98 3.68 29.60 -22.14
N ASN A 99 4.98 29.78 -22.28
CA ASN A 99 5.66 30.98 -22.76
C ASN A 99 7.13 30.63 -22.99
#